data_AF-A0A7G2IM33-F1
#
_entry.id   AF-A0A7G2IM33-F1
#
_cell.length_a   1.000
_cell.length_b   1.000
_cell.length_c   1.000
_cell.angle_alpha   90.00
_cell.angle_beta   90.00
_cell.angle_gamma   90.00
#
_symmetry.space_group_name_H-M   'P 1'
#
loop_
_entity.id
_entity.type
_entity.pdbx_description
1 polymer ?
#
loop_
_entity_poly.entity_id
_entity_poly.type
_entity_poly.pdbx_seq_one_letter_code
_entity_poly.pdbx_strand_id
1 'polypeptide(L)'
;MGQIYYFTESRTGDDNIKWENDDKTGSLVWAGDTYWRISDRWGLRSGIQYDTRLDSVATSSSSIEYRRDENRMLQLNYRYASSEYIQATLPSYYSTAEQYKNGISQVGAVASFPIADRWSIVGAYYFDTNVNKEADSMLGLQYNSCCYAIRFGYERKLNGWDNTQKHAIYDNTIGFNIELRGLSSNYGLGTNQMLRSNIFAVSKLFMI
;
A
#
# COMPACT_ATOMS: atom_id res chain seq x y z
N MET A 1 -0.14 -18.25 13.62
CA MET A 1 -0.36 -19.15 12.46
C MET A 1 -1.54 -20.05 12.78
N GLY A 2 -2.45 -20.23 11.83
CA GLY A 2 -3.68 -20.97 12.00
C GLY A 2 -4.12 -21.62 10.69
N GLN A 3 -5.00 -22.61 10.82
CA GLN A 3 -5.56 -23.34 9.68
C GLN A 3 -7.05 -23.61 9.91
N ILE A 4 -7.79 -23.83 8.82
CA ILE A 4 -9.19 -24.26 8.85
C ILE A 4 -9.28 -25.64 8.17
N TYR A 5 -9.79 -26.62 8.92
CA TYR A 5 -10.02 -27.98 8.44
C TYR A 5 -11.51 -28.18 8.14
N TYR A 6 -11.82 -28.60 6.91
CA TYR A 6 -13.19 -28.88 6.45
C TYR A 6 -13.46 -30.38 6.46
N PHE A 7 -14.39 -30.84 7.30
CA PHE A 7 -14.87 -32.22 7.31
C PHE A 7 -15.77 -32.53 6.10
N THR A 8 -16.51 -31.53 5.65
CA THR A 8 -17.38 -31.57 4.48
C THR A 8 -17.24 -30.27 3.71
N GLU A 9 -17.52 -30.32 2.41
CA GLU A 9 -17.54 -29.15 1.55
C GLU A 9 -18.50 -28.06 2.08
N SER A 10 -18.04 -26.81 2.05
CA SER A 10 -18.88 -25.66 2.35
C SER A 10 -19.73 -25.33 1.11
N ARG A 11 -21.05 -25.48 1.21
CA ARG A 11 -21.99 -25.27 0.10
C ARG A 11 -23.03 -24.23 0.41
N THR A 12 -23.37 -23.41 -0.57
CA THR A 12 -24.49 -22.45 -0.48
C THR A 12 -25.69 -22.82 -1.36
N GLY A 13 -25.52 -23.79 -2.25
CA GLY A 13 -26.54 -24.22 -3.22
C GLY A 13 -26.41 -23.58 -4.60
N ASP A 14 -25.60 -22.51 -4.71
CA ASP A 14 -25.24 -21.83 -5.97
C ASP A 14 -23.76 -21.41 -5.93
N ASP A 15 -22.86 -22.40 -5.91
CA ASP A 15 -21.43 -22.17 -5.77
C ASP A 15 -20.79 -21.88 -7.13
N ASN A 16 -20.75 -20.59 -7.51
CA ASN A 16 -20.19 -20.10 -8.77
C ASN A 16 -18.72 -19.62 -8.67
N ILE A 17 -18.00 -20.07 -7.66
CA ILE A 17 -16.60 -19.68 -7.44
C ILE A 17 -15.70 -20.50 -8.36
N LYS A 18 -14.82 -19.83 -9.09
CA LYS A 18 -13.80 -20.47 -9.93
C LYS A 18 -12.57 -20.78 -9.07
N TRP A 19 -12.45 -22.03 -8.67
CA TRP A 19 -11.26 -22.57 -8.02
C TRP A 19 -10.31 -23.17 -9.05
N GLU A 20 -9.02 -23.26 -8.73
CA GLU A 20 -8.02 -23.90 -9.59
C GLU A 20 -8.08 -25.43 -9.49
N ASN A 21 -8.61 -25.95 -8.38
CA ASN A 21 -8.80 -27.38 -8.17
C ASN A 21 -10.09 -27.69 -7.39
N ASP A 22 -10.41 -28.99 -7.33
CA ASP A 22 -11.62 -29.54 -6.69
C ASP A 22 -11.41 -29.95 -5.22
N ASP A 23 -10.46 -29.33 -4.51
CA ASP A 23 -10.23 -29.62 -3.09
C ASP A 23 -11.44 -29.20 -2.23
N LYS A 24 -12.13 -30.19 -1.65
CA LYS A 24 -13.41 -30.00 -0.94
C LYS A 24 -13.33 -30.19 0.57
N THR A 25 -12.34 -30.95 1.05
CA THR A 25 -12.19 -31.36 2.44
C THR A 25 -10.72 -31.36 2.84
N GLY A 26 -10.43 -31.26 4.14
CA GLY A 26 -9.07 -31.17 4.64
C GLY A 26 -8.68 -29.76 5.06
N SER A 27 -7.38 -29.52 5.26
CA SER A 27 -6.85 -28.20 5.64
C SER A 27 -6.71 -27.30 4.42
N LEU A 28 -7.81 -26.64 4.04
CA LEU A 28 -7.85 -25.84 2.81
C LEU A 28 -7.28 -24.42 3.00
N VAL A 29 -7.54 -23.79 4.15
CA VAL A 29 -7.18 -22.39 4.41
C VAL A 29 -6.13 -22.30 5.50
N TRP A 30 -5.07 -21.53 5.24
CA TRP A 30 -3.97 -21.29 6.15
C TRP A 30 -3.70 -19.79 6.25
N ALA A 31 -3.41 -19.32 7.45
CA ALA A 31 -3.08 -17.91 7.69
C ALA A 31 -1.95 -17.77 8.70
N GLY A 32 -1.04 -16.85 8.44
CA GLY A 32 0.02 -16.48 9.35
C GLY A 32 0.12 -14.97 9.46
N ASP A 33 0.16 -14.46 10.68
CA ASP A 33 0.52 -13.08 10.98
C ASP A 33 1.76 -13.05 11.87
N THR A 34 2.54 -11.98 11.72
CA THR A 34 3.67 -11.70 12.59
C THR A 34 3.78 -10.20 12.80
N TYR A 35 4.09 -9.84 14.04
CA TYR A 35 4.38 -8.49 14.45
C TYR A 35 5.61 -8.51 15.34
N TRP A 36 6.59 -7.66 15.00
CA TRP A 36 7.83 -7.58 15.74
C TRP A 36 8.27 -6.13 15.93
N ARG A 37 8.28 -5.69 17.19
CA ARG A 37 8.94 -4.45 17.60
C ARG A 37 10.39 -4.76 17.89
N ILE A 38 11.27 -4.50 16.91
CA ILE A 38 12.70 -4.80 16.99
C ILE A 38 13.38 -3.84 17.99
N SER A 39 12.94 -2.58 18.02
CA SER A 39 13.37 -1.56 18.98
C SER A 39 12.29 -0.49 19.12
N ASP A 40 12.54 0.56 19.89
CA ASP A 40 11.64 1.72 19.97
C ASP A 40 11.46 2.47 18.65
N ARG A 41 12.34 2.22 17.68
CA ARG A 41 12.33 2.91 16.37
C ARG A 41 12.07 2.01 15.18
N TRP A 42 12.10 0.69 15.37
CA TRP A 42 11.97 -0.28 14.29
C TRP A 42 10.82 -1.24 14.57
N GLY A 43 9.91 -1.35 13.62
CA GLY A 43 8.81 -2.30 13.66
C GLY A 43 8.65 -3.01 12.32
N LEU A 44 8.28 -4.28 12.40
CA LEU A 44 7.97 -5.12 11.26
C LEU A 44 6.59 -5.75 11.48
N ARG A 45 5.81 -5.80 10.41
CA ARG A 45 4.53 -6.50 10.37
C ARG A 45 4.44 -7.26 9.06
N SER A 46 4.08 -8.53 9.13
CA SER A 46 3.86 -9.34 7.94
C SER A 46 2.64 -10.24 8.15
N GLY A 47 1.94 -10.54 7.07
CA GLY A 47 0.76 -11.39 7.05
C GLY A 47 0.66 -12.11 5.72
N ILE A 48 0.29 -13.38 5.76
CA ILE A 48 0.14 -14.24 4.59
C ILE A 48 -1.11 -15.10 4.75
N GLN A 49 -1.85 -15.27 3.67
CA GLN A 49 -3.01 -16.13 3.55
C GLN A 49 -2.79 -17.06 2.37
N TYR A 50 -2.98 -18.36 2.59
CA TYR A 50 -2.81 -19.40 1.59
C TYR A 50 -4.08 -20.25 1.55
N ASP A 51 -4.52 -20.59 0.33
CA ASP A 51 -5.69 -21.43 0.10
C ASP A 51 -5.31 -22.52 -0.89
N THR A 52 -5.43 -23.78 -0.47
CA THR A 52 -5.05 -24.92 -1.34
C THR A 52 -5.93 -24.97 -2.58
N ARG A 53 -7.17 -24.45 -2.53
CA ARG A 53 -8.09 -24.40 -3.68
C ARG A 53 -7.64 -23.45 -4.78
N LEU A 54 -6.74 -22.53 -4.45
CA LEU A 54 -6.12 -21.61 -5.40
C LEU A 54 -4.74 -22.09 -5.87
N ASP A 55 -4.23 -23.19 -5.28
CA ASP A 55 -2.85 -23.67 -5.44
C ASP A 55 -1.77 -22.58 -5.28
N SER A 56 -2.10 -21.52 -4.52
CA SER A 56 -1.34 -20.28 -4.52
C SER A 56 -1.58 -19.47 -3.24
N VAL A 57 -0.69 -18.53 -2.97
CA VAL A 57 -0.85 -17.56 -1.89
C VAL A 57 -1.96 -16.59 -2.29
N ALA A 58 -3.09 -16.66 -1.58
CA ALA A 58 -4.22 -15.79 -1.81
C ALA A 58 -3.82 -14.30 -1.70
N THR A 59 -3.30 -13.91 -0.53
CA THR A 59 -2.79 -12.56 -0.29
C THR A 59 -1.59 -12.58 0.64
N SER A 60 -0.67 -11.65 0.46
CA SER A 60 0.37 -11.37 1.44
C SER A 60 0.68 -9.88 1.55
N SER A 61 1.09 -9.47 2.74
CA SER A 61 1.52 -8.09 3.00
C SER A 61 2.68 -8.11 3.97
N SER A 62 3.70 -7.31 3.69
CA SER A 62 4.87 -7.17 4.55
C SER A 62 5.27 -5.71 4.59
N SER A 63 5.51 -5.20 5.79
CA SER A 63 5.91 -3.83 6.00
C SER A 63 6.97 -3.75 7.09
N ILE A 64 8.00 -2.96 6.83
CA ILE A 64 9.02 -2.58 7.80
C ILE A 64 9.06 -1.07 7.90
N GLU A 65 9.08 -0.56 9.13
CA GLU A 65 9.07 0.87 9.41
C GLU A 65 10.20 1.19 10.38
N TYR A 66 11.03 2.15 9.98
CA TYR A 66 11.88 2.93 10.85
C TYR A 66 11.20 4.27 11.15
N ARG A 67 11.00 4.59 12.42
CA ARG A 67 10.46 5.88 12.85
C ARG A 67 11.23 6.37 14.07
N ARG A 68 11.90 7.52 13.92
CA ARG A 68 12.61 8.17 15.04
C ARG A 68 11.73 9.19 15.74
N ASP A 69 10.98 9.97 14.96
CA ASP A 69 10.08 11.03 15.40
C ASP A 69 9.03 11.29 14.29
N GLU A 70 8.21 12.34 14.43
CA GLU A 70 7.16 12.68 13.45
C GLU A 70 7.70 13.12 12.08
N ASN A 71 8.95 13.57 12.03
CA ASN A 71 9.56 14.14 10.83
C ASN A 71 10.58 13.21 10.17
N ARG A 72 11.03 12.18 10.88
CA ARG A 72 12.04 11.22 10.44
C ARG A 72 11.48 9.81 10.42
N MET A 73 11.01 9.38 9.26
CA MET A 73 10.59 8.01 9.04
C MET A 73 10.99 7.47 7.67
N LEU A 74 11.13 6.15 7.62
CA LEU A 74 11.25 5.37 6.40
C LEU A 74 10.37 4.15 6.56
N GLN A 75 9.49 3.90 5.61
CA GLN A 75 8.64 2.72 5.56
C GLN A 75 8.84 2.06 4.20
N LEU A 76 9.08 0.75 4.23
CA LEU A 76 9.04 -0.09 3.04
C LEU A 76 7.89 -1.06 3.22
N ASN A 77 7.07 -1.22 2.19
CA ASN A 77 5.97 -2.16 2.18
C ASN A 77 5.95 -2.95 0.87
N TYR A 78 5.41 -4.15 0.96
CA TYR A 78 5.18 -5.05 -0.15
C TYR A 78 3.80 -5.67 0.01
N ARG A 79 3.02 -5.69 -1.06
CA ARG A 79 1.70 -6.31 -1.11
C ARG A 79 1.59 -7.19 -2.32
N TYR A 80 1.01 -8.37 -2.10
CA TYR A 80 0.79 -9.36 -3.13
C TYR A 80 -0.63 -9.92 -3.04
N ALA A 81 -1.27 -10.10 -4.19
CA ALA A 81 -2.50 -10.85 -4.36
C ALA A 81 -2.38 -11.64 -5.66
N SER A 82 -2.63 -12.94 -5.62
CA SER A 82 -2.42 -13.78 -6.80
C SER A 82 -3.52 -13.58 -7.86
N SER A 83 -3.21 -13.96 -9.10
CA SER A 83 -4.19 -13.98 -10.20
C SER A 83 -5.38 -14.89 -9.90
N GLU A 84 -5.11 -16.04 -9.28
CA GLU A 84 -6.11 -17.06 -8.91
C GLU A 84 -7.05 -16.51 -7.85
N TYR A 85 -6.51 -15.79 -6.86
CA TYR A 85 -7.32 -15.10 -5.85
C TYR A 85 -8.25 -14.06 -6.48
N ILE A 86 -7.75 -13.27 -7.43
CA ILE A 86 -8.58 -12.30 -8.16
C ILE A 86 -9.68 -13.00 -8.96
N GLN A 87 -9.38 -14.13 -9.61
CA GLN A 87 -10.37 -14.89 -10.38
C GLN A 87 -11.45 -15.54 -9.50
N ALA A 88 -11.06 -16.07 -8.33
CA ALA A 88 -12.00 -16.71 -7.42
C ALA A 88 -12.89 -15.70 -6.68
N THR A 89 -12.37 -14.52 -6.35
CA THR A 89 -13.08 -13.54 -5.51
C THR A 89 -13.80 -12.43 -6.27
N LEU A 90 -13.32 -12.05 -7.46
CA LEU A 90 -13.91 -10.98 -8.26
C LEU A 90 -14.75 -11.53 -9.43
N PRO A 91 -15.76 -10.76 -9.90
CA PRO A 91 -16.53 -11.13 -11.08
C PRO A 91 -15.65 -11.39 -12.31
N SER A 92 -16.12 -12.27 -13.20
CA SER A 92 -15.37 -12.77 -14.36
C SER A 92 -14.70 -11.70 -15.22
N TYR A 93 -15.30 -10.50 -15.33
CA TYR A 93 -14.69 -9.35 -16.01
C TYR A 93 -13.28 -9.03 -15.52
N TYR A 94 -13.05 -9.04 -14.19
CA TYR A 94 -11.75 -8.72 -13.59
C TYR A 94 -10.69 -9.79 -13.90
N SER A 95 -11.08 -11.06 -14.00
CA SER A 95 -10.14 -12.14 -14.33
C SER A 95 -9.65 -12.09 -15.79
N THR A 96 -10.41 -11.45 -16.69
CA THR A 96 -10.07 -11.38 -18.12
C THR A 96 -9.46 -10.05 -18.54
N ALA A 97 -9.68 -9.00 -17.77
CA ALA A 97 -9.22 -7.66 -18.09
C ALA A 97 -7.72 -7.50 -17.84
N GLU A 98 -6.97 -6.96 -18.80
CA GLU A 98 -5.51 -6.84 -18.72
C GLU A 98 -5.03 -6.04 -17.50
N GLN A 99 -5.83 -5.06 -17.05
CA GLN A 99 -5.50 -4.24 -15.89
C GLN A 99 -5.64 -4.95 -14.53
N TYR A 100 -6.31 -6.11 -14.46
CA TYR A 100 -6.60 -6.80 -13.19
C TYR A 100 -6.14 -8.26 -13.16
N LYS A 101 -6.04 -8.92 -14.31
CA LYS A 101 -5.78 -10.36 -14.42
C LYS A 101 -4.46 -10.81 -13.77
N ASN A 102 -3.45 -9.94 -13.71
CA ASN A 102 -2.13 -10.27 -13.19
C ASN A 102 -2.07 -10.23 -11.66
N GLY A 103 -3.18 -9.95 -10.98
CA GLY A 103 -3.18 -9.75 -9.54
C GLY A 103 -2.46 -8.48 -9.12
N ILE A 104 -1.93 -8.48 -7.90
CA ILE A 104 -1.20 -7.36 -7.32
C ILE A 104 0.19 -7.86 -6.94
N SER A 105 1.23 -7.15 -7.36
CA SER A 105 2.57 -7.29 -6.78
C SER A 105 3.21 -5.93 -6.74
N GLN A 106 3.10 -5.26 -5.58
CA GLN A 106 3.44 -3.86 -5.43
C GLN A 106 4.47 -3.69 -4.31
N VAL A 107 5.59 -3.05 -4.63
CA VAL A 107 6.54 -2.50 -3.66
C VAL A 107 6.20 -1.03 -3.45
N GLY A 108 6.26 -0.57 -2.20
CA GLY A 108 6.18 0.83 -1.86
C GLY A 108 7.28 1.25 -0.90
N ALA A 109 7.77 2.46 -1.09
CA ALA A 109 8.75 3.11 -0.23
C ALA A 109 8.25 4.50 0.10
N VAL A 110 8.25 4.84 1.38
CA VAL A 110 7.86 6.16 1.85
C VAL A 110 8.87 6.68 2.86
N ALA A 111 9.36 7.90 2.64
CA ALA A 111 10.34 8.53 3.49
C ALA A 111 9.93 9.95 3.85
N SER A 112 10.20 10.36 5.07
CA SER A 112 10.19 11.76 5.49
C SER A 112 11.47 12.07 6.24
N PHE A 113 12.07 13.22 5.92
CA PHE A 113 13.30 13.64 6.57
C PHE A 113 13.41 15.18 6.60
N PRO A 114 13.80 15.78 7.74
CA PRO A 114 14.16 17.19 7.80
C PRO A 114 15.60 17.35 7.29
N ILE A 115 15.78 18.01 6.16
CA ILE A 115 17.11 18.25 5.56
C ILE A 115 17.84 19.36 6.33
N ALA A 116 17.09 20.31 6.87
CA ALA A 116 17.57 21.38 7.75
C ALA A 116 16.49 21.72 8.79
N ASP A 117 16.82 22.51 9.80
CA ASP A 117 15.91 22.82 10.93
C ASP A 117 14.53 23.34 10.50
N ARG A 118 14.45 23.98 9.33
CA ARG A 118 13.24 24.58 8.77
C ARG A 118 12.73 23.92 7.50
N TRP A 119 13.44 22.92 6.98
CA TRP A 119 13.13 22.27 5.71
C TRP A 119 12.81 20.80 5.92
N SER A 120 11.66 20.38 5.41
CA SER A 120 11.26 18.97 5.39
C SER A 120 11.00 18.50 3.99
N ILE A 121 11.53 17.32 3.67
CA ILE A 121 11.21 16.59 2.45
C ILE A 121 10.38 15.36 2.78
N VAL A 122 9.42 15.05 1.92
CA VAL A 122 8.62 13.83 1.97
C VAL A 122 8.61 13.23 0.58
N GLY A 123 8.82 11.93 0.48
CA GLY A 123 8.76 11.21 -0.78
C GLY A 123 8.01 9.90 -0.61
N ALA A 124 7.17 9.56 -1.58
CA ALA A 124 6.53 8.25 -1.68
C ALA A 124 6.73 7.71 -3.09
N TYR A 125 6.99 6.41 -3.21
CA TYR A 125 7.17 5.75 -4.49
C TYR A 125 6.57 4.35 -4.41
N TYR A 126 5.62 4.06 -5.29
CA TYR A 126 4.96 2.77 -5.41
C TYR A 126 5.17 2.22 -6.82
N PHE A 127 5.58 0.96 -6.88
CA PHE A 127 5.98 0.30 -8.10
C PHE A 127 5.31 -1.07 -8.21
N ASP A 128 4.70 -1.33 -9.35
CA ASP A 128 4.14 -2.63 -9.69
C ASP A 128 5.19 -3.49 -10.40
N THR A 129 5.54 -4.62 -9.79
CA THR A 129 6.56 -5.53 -10.30
C THR A 129 6.04 -6.48 -11.37
N ASN A 130 4.72 -6.69 -11.47
CA ASN A 130 4.13 -7.58 -12.48
C ASN A 130 4.18 -6.92 -13.86
N VAL A 131 3.90 -5.61 -13.93
CA VAL A 131 3.93 -4.84 -15.19
C VAL A 131 5.17 -3.96 -15.35
N ASN A 132 6.05 -3.93 -14.35
CA ASN A 132 7.28 -3.13 -14.33
C ASN A 132 7.00 -1.63 -14.59
N LYS A 133 5.99 -1.09 -13.89
CA LYS A 133 5.55 0.30 -14.01
C LYS A 133 5.34 0.93 -12.63
N GLU A 134 5.58 2.23 -12.57
CA GLU A 134 5.23 3.07 -11.44
C GLU A 134 3.71 3.13 -11.26
N ALA A 135 3.22 2.94 -10.03
CA ALA A 135 1.81 3.10 -9.71
C ALA A 135 1.49 4.50 -9.18
N ASP A 136 2.39 5.03 -8.34
CA ASP A 136 2.27 6.34 -7.70
C ASP A 136 3.67 6.85 -7.33
N SER A 137 3.96 8.12 -7.60
CA SER A 137 5.12 8.81 -7.05
C SER A 137 4.74 10.19 -6.55
N MET A 138 5.32 10.56 -5.42
CA MET A 138 5.07 11.83 -4.77
C MET A 138 6.36 12.41 -4.22
N LEU A 139 6.53 13.72 -4.38
CA LEU A 139 7.58 14.50 -3.75
C LEU A 139 6.98 15.76 -3.14
N GLY A 140 7.20 15.95 -1.85
CA GLY A 140 6.77 17.12 -1.09
C GLY A 140 7.97 17.81 -0.45
N LEU A 141 7.99 19.14 -0.53
CA LEU A 141 8.97 19.99 0.14
C LEU A 141 8.23 21.06 0.94
N GLN A 142 8.56 21.19 2.21
CA GLN A 142 8.00 22.22 3.07
C GLN A 142 9.09 23.02 3.76
N TYR A 143 8.96 24.34 3.67
CA TYR A 143 9.73 25.31 4.43
C TYR A 143 8.87 25.91 5.53
N ASN A 144 9.41 25.98 6.75
CA ASN A 144 8.71 26.51 7.92
C ASN A 144 9.45 27.70 8.53
N SER A 145 8.73 28.81 8.70
CA SER A 145 9.16 30.00 9.44
C SER A 145 8.30 30.18 10.70
N CYS A 146 8.55 31.25 11.46
CA CYS A 146 7.76 31.59 12.65
C CYS A 146 6.33 32.06 12.32
N CYS A 147 6.14 32.73 11.18
CA CYS A 147 4.86 33.35 10.81
C CYS A 147 4.21 32.75 9.55
N TYR A 148 4.90 31.85 8.84
CA TYR A 148 4.36 31.22 7.63
C TYR A 148 5.03 29.88 7.36
N ALA A 149 4.35 29.02 6.60
CA ALA A 149 4.89 27.82 6.00
C ALA A 149 4.55 27.79 4.52
N ILE A 150 5.49 27.29 3.72
CA ILE A 150 5.33 27.16 2.27
C ILE A 150 5.54 25.68 1.93
N ARG A 151 4.57 25.10 1.24
CA ARG A 151 4.60 23.72 0.78
C ARG A 151 4.51 23.65 -0.73
N PHE A 152 5.43 22.91 -1.31
CA PHE A 152 5.41 22.50 -2.69
C PHE A 152 5.20 20.99 -2.75
N GLY A 153 4.35 20.53 -3.65
CA GLY A 153 4.06 19.11 -3.85
C GLY A 153 3.99 18.78 -5.33
N TYR A 154 4.55 17.63 -5.69
CA TYR A 154 4.39 16.97 -6.98
C TYR A 154 3.87 15.56 -6.72
N GLU A 155 2.85 15.16 -7.47
CA GLU A 155 2.31 13.79 -7.47
C GLU A 155 2.11 13.35 -8.92
N ARG A 156 2.56 12.14 -9.23
CA ARG A 156 2.22 11.42 -10.44
C ARG A 156 1.54 10.12 -10.06
N LYS A 157 0.31 9.93 -10.49
CA LYS A 157 -0.49 8.76 -10.12
C LYS A 157 -1.15 8.11 -11.31
N LEU A 158 -1.39 6.81 -11.20
CA LEU A 158 -2.29 6.10 -12.10
C LEU A 158 -3.73 6.66 -11.93
N ASN A 159 -4.32 7.15 -13.02
CA ASN A 159 -5.65 7.78 -13.01
C ASN A 159 -6.65 7.10 -13.97
N GLY A 160 -6.25 6.01 -14.63
CA GLY A 160 -7.16 5.27 -15.49
C GLY A 160 -6.46 4.26 -16.40
N TRP A 161 -7.25 3.69 -17.30
CA TRP A 161 -6.83 2.73 -18.29
C TRP A 161 -7.38 3.11 -19.66
N ASP A 162 -6.50 3.17 -20.67
CA ASP A 162 -6.91 3.37 -22.06
C ASP A 162 -7.26 2.01 -22.68
N ASN A 163 -8.55 1.79 -22.95
CA ASN A 163 -9.04 0.55 -23.58
C ASN A 163 -8.57 0.37 -25.03
N THR A 164 -8.20 1.45 -25.72
CA THR A 164 -7.78 1.40 -27.14
C THR A 164 -6.32 1.00 -27.24
N GLN A 165 -5.47 1.67 -26.46
CA GLN A 165 -4.02 1.45 -26.47
C GLN A 165 -3.55 0.42 -25.43
N LYS A 166 -4.46 -0.09 -24.60
CA LYS A 166 -4.21 -1.09 -23.55
C LYS A 166 -3.05 -0.69 -22.63
N HIS A 167 -3.10 0.53 -22.13
CA HIS A 167 -2.07 1.04 -21.24
C HIS A 167 -2.64 1.92 -20.13
N ALA A 168 -1.86 2.03 -19.06
CA ALA A 168 -2.10 2.88 -17.91
C ALA A 168 -2.05 4.37 -18.28
N ILE A 169 -3.08 5.12 -17.86
CA ILE A 169 -3.13 6.58 -17.98
C ILE A 169 -2.64 7.18 -16.67
N TYR A 170 -1.71 8.13 -16.78
CA TYR A 170 -1.14 8.83 -15.63
C TYR A 170 -1.61 10.27 -15.58
N ASP A 171 -1.85 10.75 -14.37
CA ASP A 171 -2.09 12.16 -14.09
C ASP A 171 -0.91 12.74 -13.30
N ASN A 172 -0.55 14.00 -13.61
CA ASN A 172 0.52 14.73 -12.94
C ASN A 172 -0.06 15.98 -12.29
N THR A 173 0.01 16.06 -10.97
CA THR A 173 -0.45 17.20 -10.19
C THR A 173 0.74 17.91 -9.57
N ILE A 174 0.78 19.24 -9.73
CA ILE A 174 1.71 20.11 -9.01
C ILE A 174 0.86 21.04 -8.13
N GLY A 175 1.21 21.13 -6.86
CA GLY A 175 0.51 21.92 -5.88
C GLY A 175 1.44 22.85 -5.12
N PHE A 176 0.96 24.05 -4.83
CA PHE A 176 1.63 25.00 -3.95
C PHE A 176 0.64 25.48 -2.90
N ASN A 177 1.06 25.52 -1.65
CA ASN A 177 0.23 25.91 -0.52
C ASN A 177 1.03 26.82 0.43
N ILE A 178 0.44 27.96 0.79
CA ILE A 178 0.98 28.86 1.81
C ILE A 178 0.04 28.83 3.00
N GLU A 179 0.60 28.57 4.17
CA GLU A 179 -0.09 28.58 5.45
C GLU A 179 0.46 29.73 6.32
N LEU A 180 -0.41 30.59 6.85
CA LEU A 180 -0.01 31.57 7.87
C LEU A 180 0.09 30.87 9.23
N ARG A 181 1.21 31.08 9.93
CA ARG A 181 1.52 30.47 11.22
C ARG A 181 1.72 31.54 12.29
N GLY A 182 1.77 31.12 13.56
CA GLY A 182 1.91 32.02 14.71
C GLY A 182 0.59 32.47 15.35
N LEU A 183 -0.56 32.09 14.77
CA LEU A 183 -1.90 32.27 15.35
C LEU A 183 -2.38 31.06 16.16
N SER A 184 -1.64 29.95 16.07
CA SER A 184 -1.90 28.67 16.74
C SER A 184 -0.57 28.02 17.11
N SER A 185 -0.57 27.13 18.10
CA SER A 185 0.62 26.41 18.59
C SER A 185 1.17 25.35 17.63
N ASN A 186 0.69 25.31 16.38
CA ASN A 186 1.15 24.37 15.36
C ASN A 186 2.52 24.78 14.76
N TYR A 187 3.59 24.32 15.40
CA TYR A 187 4.97 24.49 14.93
C TYR A 187 5.51 23.26 14.16
N GLY A 188 4.68 22.24 13.90
CA GLY A 188 5.12 20.99 13.26
C GLY A 188 5.49 21.15 11.79
N LEU A 189 6.44 20.36 11.28
CA LEU A 189 6.98 20.51 9.92
C LEU A 189 6.01 20.10 8.78
N GLY A 190 4.77 19.71 9.11
CA GLY A 190 3.73 19.34 8.13
C GLY A 190 3.94 17.98 7.43
N THR A 191 4.93 17.20 7.86
CA THR A 191 5.27 15.87 7.31
C THR A 191 4.07 14.93 7.29
N ASN A 192 3.33 14.83 8.39
CA ASN A 192 2.17 13.94 8.49
C ASN A 192 1.05 14.31 7.51
N GLN A 193 0.87 15.60 7.19
CA GLN A 193 -0.12 16.02 6.19
C GLN A 193 0.34 15.66 4.78
N MET A 194 1.63 15.86 4.47
CA MET A 194 2.21 15.47 3.18
C MET A 194 2.19 13.96 2.97
N LEU A 195 2.50 13.16 4.00
CA LEU A 195 2.49 11.69 3.95
C LEU A 195 1.09 11.08 3.70
N ARG A 196 0.02 11.87 3.84
CA ARG A 196 -1.37 11.42 3.66
C ARG A 196 -2.02 11.96 2.39
N SER A 197 -1.32 12.78 1.59
CA SER A 197 -1.93 13.40 0.42
C SER A 197 -2.00 12.50 -0.81
N ASN A 198 -1.22 11.41 -0.84
CA ASN A 198 -1.18 10.52 -1.99
C ASN A 198 -2.28 9.45 -1.97
N ILE A 199 -2.51 8.80 -3.11
CA ILE A 199 -3.52 7.74 -3.25
C ILE A 199 -3.22 6.50 -2.38
N PHE A 200 -1.96 6.25 -2.05
CA PHE A 200 -1.51 5.22 -1.11
C PHE A 200 -1.04 5.85 0.20
N ALA A 201 -1.98 6.42 0.95
CA ALA A 201 -1.72 7.12 2.20
C ALA A 201 -0.96 6.26 3.22
N VAL A 202 0.04 6.85 3.86
CA VAL A 202 0.85 6.17 4.88
C VAL A 202 0.04 5.87 6.13
N SER A 203 0.05 4.60 6.53
CA SER A 203 -0.43 4.16 7.85
C SER A 203 0.75 3.88 8.78
N LYS A 204 0.59 4.28 10.05
CA LYS A 204 1.59 4.03 11.09
C LYS A 204 1.56 2.55 11.48
N LEU A 205 2.71 1.87 11.45
CA LEU A 205 2.75 0.44 11.78
C LEU A 205 2.60 0.14 13.28
N PHE A 206 3.13 1.01 14.15
CA PHE A 206 3.13 0.83 15.60
C PHE A 206 3.06 2.16 16.35
N MET A 207 2.54 2.15 17.56
CA MET A 207 2.57 3.30 18.46
C MET A 207 3.94 3.34 19.16
N ILE A 208 4.55 4.52 19.21
CA ILE A 208 5.79 4.75 19.97
C ILE A 208 5.37 5.00 21.41
#